data_AF-A0A0V7ZVB8-F1
#
_entry.id   AF-A0A0V7ZVB8-F1
#
_cell.length_a   1.000
_cell.length_b   1.000
_cell.length_c   1.000
_cell.angle_alpha   90.00
_cell.angle_beta   90.00
_cell.angle_gamma   90.00
#
_symmetry.space_group_name_H-M   'P 1'
#
loop_
_entity.id
_entity.type
_entity.pdbx_description
1 polymer ?
#
loop_
_entity_poly.entity_id
_entity_poly.type
_entity_poly.pdbx_seq_one_letter_code
_entity_poly.pdbx_strand_id
1 'polypeptide(L)'
;MKNQYKSFFFAVLKKQYSSPRFYLTTLLIPVVLGSLWILGNSSSKTCACVPMFKEAQTYLGVMNRAQQALYLEKKLFASSLNELNNLQKLDLISETGHYRYSIQPTKLGTFHYAIPIKKAGRKLPYHTSYIAGVFVSQDSDKRSKTSTIICEVNTPDSHPLPQPKLKNNVPTCPTGTSLVK
;
A
#
# COMPACT_ATOMS: atom_id res chain seq x y z
N MET A 1 -32.74 44.75 12.65
CA MET A 1 -33.57 43.55 12.34
C MET A 1 -33.08 42.22 12.98
N LYS A 2 -32.25 42.23 14.05
CA LYS A 2 -31.80 40.98 14.74
C LYS A 2 -32.61 40.60 15.99
N ASN A 3 -33.39 41.53 16.55
CA ASN A 3 -34.09 41.30 17.83
C ASN A 3 -35.49 40.69 17.72
N GLN A 4 -36.15 40.73 16.56
CA GLN A 4 -37.47 40.10 16.42
C GLN A 4 -37.42 38.57 16.26
N TYR A 5 -36.37 38.03 15.62
CA TYR A 5 -36.21 36.59 15.44
C TYR A 5 -35.97 35.83 16.75
N LYS A 6 -35.28 36.44 17.72
CA LYS A 6 -35.04 35.83 19.03
C LYS A 6 -36.34 35.61 19.80
N SER A 7 -37.24 36.60 19.80
CA SER A 7 -38.52 36.49 20.54
C SER A 7 -39.42 35.39 19.96
N PHE A 8 -39.47 35.26 18.63
CA PHE A 8 -40.24 34.19 17.98
C PHE A 8 -39.63 32.80 18.23
N PHE A 9 -38.30 32.67 18.18
CA PHE A 9 -37.62 31.40 18.45
C PHE A 9 -37.83 30.93 19.90
N PHE A 10 -37.75 31.84 20.87
CA PHE A 10 -38.02 31.51 22.27
C PHE A 10 -39.50 31.17 22.53
N ALA A 11 -40.45 31.80 21.82
CA ALA A 11 -41.86 31.48 21.92
C ALA A 11 -42.20 30.08 21.35
N VAL A 12 -41.57 29.69 20.24
CA VAL A 12 -41.73 28.34 19.67
C VAL A 12 -41.16 27.25 20.58
N LEU A 13 -39.96 27.47 21.15
CA LEU A 13 -39.34 26.51 22.07
C LEU A 13 -40.16 26.32 23.36
N LYS A 14 -40.75 27.39 23.89
CA LYS A 14 -41.59 27.31 25.10
C LYS A 14 -42.90 26.54 24.89
N LYS A 15 -43.44 26.52 23.66
CA LYS A 15 -44.68 25.80 23.33
C LYS A 15 -44.45 24.29 23.10
N GLN A 16 -43.25 23.89 22.67
CA GLN A 16 -42.92 22.48 22.39
C GLN A 16 -42.56 21.68 23.67
N TYR A 17 -42.06 22.35 24.72
CA TYR A 17 -41.55 21.73 25.96
C TYR A 17 -42.61 21.47 27.05
N SER A 18 -43.88 21.78 26.78
CA SER A 18 -45.01 21.59 27.71
C SER A 18 -45.92 20.45 27.25
N SER A 19 -45.36 19.28 26.94
CA SER A 19 -46.15 18.07 26.74
C SER A 19 -45.67 16.92 27.65
N PRO A 20 -46.54 16.33 28.48
CA PRO A 20 -46.18 15.33 29.48
C PRO A 20 -45.68 13.99 28.87
N ARG A 21 -45.75 13.84 27.55
CA ARG A 21 -45.26 12.66 26.81
C ARG A 21 -43.77 12.71 26.46
N PHE A 22 -43.10 13.86 26.57
CA PHE A 22 -41.67 14.00 26.25
C PHE A 22 -40.73 13.62 27.41
N TYR A 23 -41.23 13.65 28.65
CA TYR A 23 -40.47 13.25 29.84
C TYR A 23 -40.35 11.73 30.01
N LEU A 24 -41.25 10.95 29.40
CA LEU A 24 -41.22 9.49 29.51
C LEU A 24 -40.21 8.85 28.53
N THR A 25 -39.97 9.48 27.38
CA THR A 25 -39.03 8.97 26.36
C THR A 25 -37.58 9.42 26.59
N THR A 26 -37.36 10.50 27.34
CA THR A 26 -36.02 11.03 27.62
C THR A 26 -35.31 10.35 28.80
N LEU A 27 -36.03 9.60 29.64
CA LEU A 27 -35.44 8.91 30.80
C LEU A 27 -34.78 7.56 30.47
N LEU A 28 -35.08 6.96 29.31
CA LEU A 28 -34.53 5.66 28.88
C LEU A 28 -33.24 5.76 28.04
N ILE A 29 -32.94 6.92 27.46
CA ILE A 29 -31.82 7.09 26.52
C ILE A 29 -30.43 7.18 27.20
N PRO A 30 -30.23 7.71 28.43
CA PRO A 30 -28.88 7.79 28.99
C PRO A 30 -28.31 6.43 29.45
N VAL A 31 -29.13 5.39 29.62
CA VAL A 31 -28.66 4.04 30.03
C VAL A 31 -27.98 3.29 28.87
N VAL A 32 -28.41 3.53 27.62
CA VAL A 32 -27.83 2.89 26.42
C VAL A 32 -26.52 3.56 25.98
N LEU A 33 -26.34 4.85 26.29
CA LEU A 33 -25.12 5.60 25.95
C LEU A 33 -24.06 5.61 27.07
N GLY A 34 -24.42 5.23 28.30
CA GLY A 34 -23.51 5.17 29.45
C GLY A 34 -22.64 3.90 29.54
N SER A 35 -22.95 2.87 28.75
CA SER A 35 -22.25 1.56 28.79
C SER A 35 -21.23 1.35 27.66
N LEU A 36 -20.99 2.35 26.80
CA LEU A 36 -20.14 2.22 25.61
C LEU A 36 -18.76 2.91 25.71
N TRP A 37 -18.22 3.08 26.92
CA TRP A 37 -16.86 3.60 27.12
C TRP A 37 -15.94 2.68 27.94
N ILE A 38 -16.40 1.47 28.28
CA ILE A 38 -15.58 0.44 28.93
C ILE A 38 -15.31 -0.70 27.94
N LEU A 39 -14.76 -0.36 26.79
CA LEU A 39 -13.93 -1.30 26.05
C LEU A 39 -12.59 -0.60 25.85
N GLY A 40 -11.62 -1.11 26.59
CA GLY A 40 -10.29 -0.55 26.72
C GLY A 40 -9.75 -0.19 25.36
N ASN A 41 -9.30 1.06 25.26
CA ASN A 41 -8.35 1.47 24.25
C ASN A 41 -7.13 0.56 24.44
N SER A 42 -7.10 -0.58 23.74
CA SER A 42 -5.92 -1.42 23.64
C SER A 42 -4.93 -0.61 22.82
N SER A 43 -4.27 0.33 23.50
CA SER A 43 -3.06 0.97 23.02
C SER A 43 -2.03 -0.16 22.95
N SER A 44 -2.13 -0.91 21.86
CA SER A 44 -1.09 -1.79 21.42
C SER A 44 0.05 -0.85 21.09
N LYS A 45 0.93 -0.60 22.05
CA LYS A 45 2.26 -0.09 21.76
C LYS A 45 2.99 -1.22 21.05
N THR A 46 2.60 -1.51 19.81
CA THR A 46 3.44 -2.24 18.89
C THR A 46 4.68 -1.37 18.75
N CYS A 47 5.79 -1.77 19.38
CA CYS A 47 7.09 -1.37 18.89
C CYS A 47 7.05 -1.62 17.39
N ALA A 48 7.00 -0.55 16.59
CA ALA A 48 6.93 -0.60 15.14
C ALA A 48 8.30 -1.01 14.58
N CYS A 49 8.79 -2.17 14.99
CA CYS A 49 9.83 -2.87 14.28
C CYS A 49 9.15 -3.45 13.03
N VAL A 50 8.92 -2.61 12.02
CA VAL A 50 8.53 -3.11 10.70
C VAL A 50 9.65 -4.06 10.27
N PRO A 51 9.36 -5.35 10.04
CA PRO A 51 10.40 -6.29 9.65
C PRO A 51 11.07 -5.80 8.36
N MET A 52 12.40 -5.82 8.27
CA MET A 52 13.12 -5.30 7.10
C MET A 52 12.63 -5.92 5.77
N PHE A 53 12.20 -7.17 5.77
CA PHE A 53 11.61 -7.81 4.58
C PHE A 53 10.28 -7.18 4.15
N LYS A 54 9.47 -6.69 5.09
CA LYS A 54 8.20 -5.99 4.80
C LYS A 54 8.42 -4.65 4.13
N GLU A 55 9.55 -3.99 4.42
CA GLU A 55 9.95 -2.77 3.73
C GLU A 55 10.13 -3.06 2.23
N ALA A 56 11.00 -4.02 1.88
CA ALA A 56 11.28 -4.36 0.48
C ALA A 56 10.01 -4.81 -0.28
N GLN A 57 9.20 -5.68 0.32
CA GLN A 57 7.95 -6.16 -0.29
C GLN A 57 6.96 -5.01 -0.55
N THR A 58 6.78 -4.12 0.43
CA THR A 58 5.88 -2.96 0.29
C THR A 58 6.38 -2.02 -0.80
N TYR A 59 7.68 -1.73 -0.78
CA TYR A 59 8.32 -0.83 -1.74
C TYR A 59 8.21 -1.34 -3.17
N LEU A 60 8.56 -2.61 -3.40
CA LEU A 60 8.41 -3.28 -4.69
C LEU A 60 6.94 -3.36 -5.12
N GLY A 61 6.02 -3.54 -4.17
CA GLY A 61 4.58 -3.50 -4.43
C GLY A 61 4.11 -2.12 -4.94
N VAL A 62 4.65 -1.04 -4.39
CA VAL A 62 4.40 0.33 -4.89
C VAL A 62 4.95 0.50 -6.31
N MET A 63 6.20 0.07 -6.55
CA MET A 63 6.82 0.15 -7.88
C MET A 63 6.02 -0.61 -8.95
N ASN A 64 5.56 -1.84 -8.63
CA ASN A 64 4.72 -2.63 -9.51
C ASN A 64 3.42 -1.90 -9.87
N ARG A 65 2.71 -1.35 -8.88
CA ARG A 65 1.45 -0.61 -9.12
C ARG A 65 1.69 0.63 -9.97
N ALA A 66 2.75 1.39 -9.69
CA ALA A 66 3.10 2.58 -10.46
C ALA A 66 3.42 2.25 -11.92
N GLN A 67 4.12 1.15 -12.17
CA GLN A 67 4.46 0.71 -13.53
C GLN A 67 3.25 0.13 -14.27
N GLN A 68 2.34 -0.56 -13.57
CA GLN A 68 1.05 -0.95 -14.15
C GLN A 68 0.23 0.27 -14.56
N ALA A 69 0.10 1.27 -13.68
CA ALA A 69 -0.62 2.51 -13.97
C ALA A 69 0.00 3.24 -15.17
N LEU A 70 1.32 3.41 -15.15
CA LEU A 70 2.06 4.05 -16.25
C LEU A 70 1.85 3.32 -17.59
N TYR A 71 1.87 1.99 -17.60
CA TYR A 71 1.61 1.23 -18.81
C TYR A 71 0.16 1.34 -19.28
N LEU A 72 -0.81 1.38 -18.35
CA LEU A 72 -2.22 1.58 -18.72
C LEU A 72 -2.45 2.95 -19.34
N GLU A 73 -1.81 4.00 -18.80
CA GLU A 73 -1.94 5.39 -19.25
C GLU A 73 -1.17 5.69 -20.54
N LYS A 74 0.09 5.24 -20.62
CA LYS A 74 1.04 5.67 -21.66
C LYS A 74 1.59 4.54 -22.53
N LYS A 75 1.21 3.29 -22.25
CA LYS A 75 1.69 2.09 -22.98
C LYS A 75 3.21 1.93 -22.99
N LEU A 76 3.87 2.41 -21.94
CA LEU A 76 5.32 2.32 -21.75
C LEU A 76 5.65 1.96 -20.30
N PHE A 77 6.86 1.47 -20.07
CA PHE A 77 7.44 1.29 -18.74
C PHE A 77 8.54 2.30 -18.51
N ALA A 78 8.65 2.81 -17.29
CA ALA A 78 9.80 3.63 -16.92
C ALA A 78 11.06 2.75 -16.84
N SER A 79 12.17 3.28 -17.33
CA SER A 79 13.48 2.62 -17.38
C SER A 79 14.31 2.83 -16.11
N SER A 80 13.99 3.85 -15.33
CA SER A 80 14.69 4.18 -14.08
C SER A 80 13.71 4.66 -13.01
N LEU A 81 14.16 4.61 -11.75
CA LEU A 81 13.35 5.05 -10.61
C LEU A 81 13.08 6.57 -10.67
N ASN A 82 14.05 7.36 -11.12
CA ASN A 82 13.89 8.80 -11.34
C ASN A 82 12.84 9.10 -12.43
N GLU A 83 12.86 8.36 -13.53
CA GLU A 83 11.86 8.50 -14.59
C GLU A 83 10.46 8.12 -14.07
N LEU A 84 10.34 7.02 -13.32
CA LEU A 84 9.07 6.60 -12.72
C LEU A 84 8.50 7.69 -11.80
N ASN A 85 9.34 8.27 -10.95
CA ASN A 85 8.97 9.38 -10.07
C ASN A 85 8.47 10.60 -10.86
N ASN A 86 9.19 11.01 -11.90
CA ASN A 86 8.81 12.16 -12.71
C ASN A 86 7.48 11.94 -13.45
N LEU A 87 7.27 10.72 -13.99
CA LEU A 87 6.08 10.42 -14.79
C LEU A 87 4.82 10.17 -13.95
N GLN A 88 4.96 9.63 -12.74
CA GLN A 88 3.84 9.29 -11.84
C GLN A 88 3.73 10.24 -10.64
N LYS A 89 4.61 11.24 -10.53
CA LYS A 89 4.69 12.20 -9.40
C LYS A 89 4.82 11.49 -8.06
N LEU A 90 5.79 10.58 -7.97
CA LEU A 90 6.12 9.84 -6.76
C LEU A 90 7.46 10.31 -6.18
N ASP A 91 7.63 10.12 -4.87
CA ASP A 91 8.88 10.45 -4.15
C ASP A 91 9.61 9.18 -3.69
N LEU A 92 9.79 8.23 -4.60
CA LEU A 92 10.57 7.02 -4.31
C LEU A 92 12.06 7.36 -4.27
N ILE A 93 12.80 6.81 -3.31
CA ILE A 93 14.26 6.94 -3.21
C ILE A 93 14.96 5.65 -3.69
N SER A 94 16.11 5.76 -4.34
CA SER A 94 16.83 4.58 -4.85
C SER A 94 17.51 3.76 -3.77
N GLU A 95 17.67 4.29 -2.56
CA GLU A 95 18.33 3.63 -1.45
C GLU A 95 17.65 4.01 -0.13
N THR A 96 17.34 3.01 0.69
CA THR A 96 16.85 3.19 2.05
C THR A 96 17.94 2.79 3.06
N GLY A 97 17.61 2.75 4.36
CA GLY A 97 18.54 2.25 5.37
C GLY A 97 18.99 0.79 5.16
N HIS A 98 18.22 0.02 4.38
CA HIS A 98 18.31 -1.44 4.30
C HIS A 98 18.45 -1.99 2.88
N TYR A 99 17.88 -1.33 1.87
CA TYR A 99 17.85 -1.85 0.49
C TYR A 99 18.21 -0.78 -0.54
N ARG A 100 18.79 -1.24 -1.65
CA ARG A 100 18.96 -0.51 -2.89
C ARG A 100 17.94 -0.98 -3.91
N TYR A 101 17.26 -0.03 -4.52
CA TYR A 101 16.19 -0.24 -5.47
C TYR A 101 16.62 0.15 -6.87
N SER A 102 16.32 -0.70 -7.85
CA SER A 102 16.60 -0.42 -9.26
C SER A 102 15.49 -0.93 -10.17
N ILE A 103 15.43 -0.38 -11.37
CA ILE A 103 14.50 -0.76 -12.42
C ILE A 103 15.30 -1.26 -13.62
N GLN A 104 14.87 -2.36 -14.21
CA GLN A 104 15.42 -2.90 -15.44
C GLN A 104 14.28 -3.18 -16.43
N PRO A 105 14.08 -2.32 -17.44
CA PRO A 105 13.08 -2.56 -18.46
C PRO A 105 13.50 -3.72 -19.38
N THR A 106 12.51 -4.41 -19.94
CA THR A 106 12.69 -5.45 -20.96
C THR A 106 11.65 -5.28 -22.07
N LYS A 107 11.71 -6.11 -23.11
CA LYS A 107 10.73 -6.06 -24.21
C LYS A 107 9.30 -6.43 -23.79
N LEU A 108 9.15 -7.29 -22.78
CA LEU A 108 7.85 -7.87 -22.38
C LEU A 108 7.34 -7.35 -21.03
N GLY A 109 8.07 -6.44 -20.40
CA GLY A 109 7.82 -6.03 -19.03
C GLY A 109 8.93 -5.18 -18.43
N THR A 110 8.83 -4.89 -17.16
CA THR A 110 9.87 -4.22 -16.38
C THR A 110 10.10 -4.96 -15.07
N PHE A 111 11.36 -5.03 -14.65
CA PHE A 111 11.76 -5.68 -13.41
C PHE A 111 12.25 -4.65 -12.40
N HIS A 112 12.00 -4.95 -11.13
CA HIS A 112 12.38 -4.11 -10.00
C HIS A 112 13.15 -4.97 -9.01
N TYR A 113 14.27 -4.46 -8.54
CA TYR A 113 15.14 -5.19 -7.62
C TYR A 113 15.16 -4.46 -6.29
N ALA A 114 15.16 -5.23 -5.20
CA ALA A 114 15.52 -4.75 -3.87
C ALA A 114 16.70 -5.58 -3.37
N ILE A 115 17.88 -4.95 -3.35
CA ILE A 115 19.15 -5.59 -2.97
C ILE A 115 19.54 -5.09 -1.58
N PRO A 116 19.75 -5.97 -0.59
CA PRO A 116 20.11 -5.56 0.76
C PRO A 116 21.48 -4.87 0.79
N ILE A 117 21.58 -3.80 1.56
CA ILE A 117 22.82 -3.02 1.73
C ILE A 117 23.73 -3.74 2.71
N LYS A 118 24.85 -4.29 2.23
CA LYS A 118 25.90 -4.84 3.09
C LYS A 118 26.64 -3.68 3.77
N LYS A 119 26.39 -3.44 5.07
CA LYS A 119 27.16 -2.48 5.87
C LYS A 119 28.31 -3.20 6.56
N ALA A 120 29.54 -2.72 6.36
CA ALA A 120 30.73 -3.28 7.01
C ALA A 120 30.52 -3.39 8.53
N GLY A 121 30.82 -4.55 9.10
CA GLY A 121 30.72 -4.80 10.55
C GLY A 121 29.32 -5.06 11.10
N ARG A 122 28.24 -5.01 10.29
CA ARG A 122 26.89 -5.38 10.72
C ARG A 122 26.41 -6.63 9.99
N LYS A 123 26.24 -7.74 10.71
CA LYS A 123 25.37 -8.84 10.28
C LYS A 123 23.93 -8.32 10.33
N LEU A 124 23.42 -7.83 9.20
CA LEU A 124 21.98 -7.59 9.10
C LEU A 124 21.28 -8.95 9.18
N PRO A 125 20.22 -9.11 10.00
CA PRO A 125 19.54 -10.40 10.13
C PRO A 125 18.89 -10.87 8.83
N TYR A 126 18.75 -9.97 7.85
CA TYR A 126 18.14 -10.25 6.55
C TYR A 126 19.09 -9.83 5.42
N HIS A 127 19.49 -10.83 4.64
CA HIS A 127 20.32 -10.69 3.43
C HIS A 127 19.55 -11.11 2.17
N THR A 128 18.23 -11.18 2.26
CA THR A 128 17.42 -11.68 1.17
C THR A 128 17.16 -10.59 0.15
N SER A 129 17.49 -10.86 -1.11
CA SER A 129 17.14 -9.99 -2.22
C SER A 129 15.72 -10.30 -2.70
N TYR A 130 15.04 -9.28 -3.21
CA TYR A 130 13.71 -9.44 -3.80
C TYR A 130 13.70 -8.93 -5.23
N ILE A 131 12.90 -9.59 -6.06
CA ILE A 131 12.74 -9.27 -7.47
C ILE A 131 11.26 -9.17 -7.75
N ALA A 132 10.80 -8.02 -8.19
CA ALA A 132 9.45 -7.83 -8.66
C ALA A 132 9.42 -7.59 -10.16
N GLY A 133 8.28 -7.82 -10.78
CA GLY A 133 8.12 -7.55 -12.20
C GLY A 133 6.69 -7.24 -12.57
N VAL A 134 6.56 -6.42 -13.60
CA VAL A 134 5.30 -6.18 -14.32
C VAL A 134 5.46 -6.71 -15.73
N PHE A 135 4.56 -7.60 -16.13
CA PHE A 135 4.50 -8.17 -17.47
C PHE A 135 3.29 -7.64 -18.22
N VAL A 136 3.42 -7.61 -19.55
CA VAL A 136 2.29 -7.41 -20.45
C VAL A 136 2.03 -8.71 -21.19
N SER A 137 0.78 -9.16 -21.14
CA SER A 137 0.28 -10.25 -21.97
C SER A 137 -0.92 -9.77 -22.79
N GLN A 138 -1.23 -10.47 -23.86
CA GLN A 138 -2.51 -10.27 -24.57
C GLN A 138 -3.53 -11.28 -24.07
N ASP A 139 -4.73 -10.80 -23.80
CA ASP A 139 -5.88 -11.68 -23.57
C ASP A 139 -6.43 -12.22 -24.90
N SER A 140 -7.39 -13.15 -24.82
CA SER A 140 -8.13 -13.77 -25.92
C SER A 140 -8.69 -12.74 -26.92
N ASP A 141 -9.12 -11.58 -26.40
CA ASP A 141 -9.64 -10.45 -27.18
C ASP A 141 -8.55 -9.51 -27.72
N LYS A 142 -7.27 -9.92 -27.72
CA LYS A 142 -6.10 -9.09 -28.08
C LYS A 142 -5.95 -7.81 -27.25
N ARG A 143 -6.59 -7.73 -26.09
CA ARG A 143 -6.45 -6.61 -25.15
C ARG A 143 -5.18 -6.81 -24.31
N SER A 144 -4.41 -5.73 -24.13
CA SER A 144 -3.24 -5.75 -23.25
C SER A 144 -3.69 -5.88 -21.80
N LYS A 145 -3.20 -6.91 -21.12
CA LYS A 145 -3.37 -7.16 -19.68
C LYS A 145 -2.01 -7.04 -19.01
N THR A 146 -1.96 -6.33 -17.88
CA THR A 146 -0.75 -6.30 -17.04
C THR A 146 -0.87 -7.33 -15.92
N SER A 147 0.25 -7.95 -15.55
CA SER A 147 0.31 -8.89 -14.42
C SER A 147 1.60 -8.69 -13.66
N THR A 148 1.55 -8.90 -12.34
CA THR A 148 2.68 -8.61 -11.46
C THR A 148 3.15 -9.85 -10.73
N ILE A 149 4.39 -9.80 -10.29
CA ILE A 149 4.99 -10.83 -9.45
C ILE A 149 5.98 -10.20 -8.49
N ILE A 150 6.17 -10.84 -7.34
CA ILE A 150 7.27 -10.58 -6.41
C ILE A 150 7.86 -11.94 -6.02
N CYS A 151 9.17 -12.07 -6.20
CA CYS A 151 9.95 -13.25 -5.92
C CYS A 151 11.00 -12.92 -4.86
N GLU A 152 11.14 -13.78 -3.89
CA GLU A 152 12.20 -13.77 -2.88
C GLU A 152 13.32 -14.70 -3.31
N VAL A 153 14.57 -14.28 -3.17
CA VAL A 153 15.71 -15.13 -3.50
C VAL A 153 15.98 -16.12 -2.37
N ASN A 154 16.09 -17.40 -2.69
CA ASN A 154 16.27 -18.45 -1.67
C ASN A 154 17.67 -18.44 -1.05
N THR A 155 18.67 -17.88 -1.74
CA THR A 155 20.05 -17.77 -1.26
C THR A 155 20.53 -16.31 -1.24
N PRO A 156 21.11 -15.83 -0.12
CA PRO A 156 21.42 -14.41 0.08
C PRO A 156 22.51 -13.81 -0.84
N ASP A 157 23.19 -14.63 -1.65
CA ASP A 157 24.31 -14.21 -2.50
C ASP A 157 24.14 -14.55 -4.00
N SER A 158 22.94 -14.89 -4.49
CA SER A 158 22.78 -15.17 -5.92
C SER A 158 22.88 -13.88 -6.76
N HIS A 159 24.04 -13.63 -7.36
CA HIS A 159 24.23 -12.56 -8.35
C HIS A 159 24.79 -13.16 -9.65
N PRO A 160 24.28 -12.79 -10.83
CA PRO A 160 23.16 -11.87 -11.07
C PRO A 160 21.81 -12.45 -10.64
N LEU A 161 20.88 -11.56 -10.26
CA LEU A 161 19.54 -11.94 -9.82
C LEU A 161 18.72 -12.49 -11.00
N PRO A 162 18.16 -13.71 -10.91
CA PRO A 162 17.46 -14.32 -12.02
C PRO A 162 16.14 -13.58 -12.32
N GLN A 163 15.87 -13.28 -13.59
CA GLN A 163 14.67 -12.54 -13.99
C GLN A 163 13.42 -13.44 -13.99
N PRO A 164 12.27 -12.95 -13.51
CA PRO A 164 10.98 -13.62 -13.67
C PRO A 164 10.65 -13.87 -15.13
N LYS A 165 9.91 -14.94 -15.40
CA LYS A 165 9.50 -15.34 -16.75
C LYS A 165 7.99 -15.37 -16.87
N LEU A 166 7.50 -15.02 -18.05
CA LEU A 166 6.10 -15.21 -18.39
C LEU A 166 5.93 -16.60 -19.03
N LYS A 167 5.26 -17.52 -18.36
CA LYS A 167 4.94 -18.86 -18.88
C LYS A 167 3.43 -18.96 -19.07
N ASN A 168 2.96 -19.18 -20.29
CA ASN A 168 1.53 -19.26 -20.62
C ASN A 168 0.73 -18.05 -20.12
N ASN A 169 1.23 -16.82 -20.34
CA ASN A 169 0.65 -15.58 -19.82
C ASN A 169 0.57 -15.45 -18.28
N VAL A 170 1.24 -16.32 -17.54
CA VAL A 170 1.33 -16.27 -16.08
C VAL A 170 2.76 -15.92 -15.66
N PRO A 171 2.98 -14.85 -14.88
CA PRO A 171 4.29 -14.57 -14.30
C PRO A 171 4.75 -15.70 -13.38
N THR A 172 5.99 -16.13 -13.52
CA THR A 172 6.59 -17.22 -12.74
C THR A 172 7.96 -16.83 -12.21
N CYS A 173 8.20 -17.16 -10.94
CA CYS A 173 9.50 -16.98 -10.31
C CYS A 173 10.51 -17.98 -10.90
N PRO A 174 11.75 -17.54 -11.19
CA PRO A 174 12.77 -18.42 -11.73
C PRO A 174 13.33 -19.37 -10.66
N THR A 175 14.05 -20.39 -11.10
CA THR A 175 14.78 -21.32 -10.22
C THR A 175 15.66 -20.55 -9.22
N GLY A 176 15.67 -20.98 -7.96
CA GLY A 176 16.42 -20.30 -6.89
C GLY A 176 15.67 -19.14 -6.24
N THR A 177 14.41 -18.90 -6.61
CA THR A 177 13.54 -17.92 -5.98
C THR A 177 12.17 -18.51 -5.64
N SER A 178 11.48 -17.91 -4.67
CA SER A 178 10.15 -18.31 -4.19
C SER A 178 9.15 -17.18 -4.35
N LEU A 179 7.90 -17.51 -4.66
CA LEU A 179 6.83 -16.52 -4.78
C LEU A 179 6.48 -15.92 -3.42
N VAL A 180 6.47 -14.59 -3.35
CA VAL A 180 5.97 -13.84 -2.18
C VAL A 180 4.47 -13.61 -2.37
N LYS A 181 3.68 -14.04 -1.39
CA LYS A 181 2.22 -13.84 -1.34
C LYS A 181 1.85 -12.55 -0.62
#